data_AF-D8TPP4-F1
#
_entry.id   AF-D8TPP4-F1
#
_cell.length_a   1.000
_cell.length_b   1.000
_cell.length_c   1.000
_cell.angle_alpha   90.00
_cell.angle_beta   90.00
_cell.angle_gamma   90.00
#
_symmetry.space_group_name_H-M   'P 1'
#
loop_
_entity.id
_entity.type
_entity.pdbx_description
1 polymer ?
#
loop_
_entity_poly.entity_id
_entity_poly.type
_entity_poly.pdbx_seq_one_letter_code
_entity_poly.pdbx_strand_id
1 'polypeptide(L)'
;MCNSLAFPSPLCFPPPSCDGSVLRATHSPLYLLVIPFTHGSVYAVYGLYGRYVYDYSTLVEALARYRVAMIGSGAWACAAVRMMAQNTLAHDPADNFTDEIKMWVYEEEYEGRKLTEVINETHENPKYFPGFDLGSNVRAVPSIDEAVADADLIVFCAPHQFMHSICKQLIGKVKPGASAISLTKGMRVRPEGPQLISQMVRRNLGIDCAVLMGANIATDIGREQLSEAVIGYDNLDSAERFKKLFERPYFRVSLLPDPVGAEMCGTLKNIVALGAGVVDGLGLGPNSKATIIRQGLVEMRAFSKALYPSVRDDTFLDCCGVGDLVATCYGGRNRLVAEAWTRAQMSGTPRTFEELEAELLRGQKLQGVLTSNEVQEILRARCWESNYPLFTTINRIINGHLPPKFVVDYVVSELMRGSQMGDGTQQN
;
A
#
# COMPACT_ATOMS: atom_id res chain seq x y z
N MET A 1 -11.82 66.61 -19.95
CA MET A 1 -12.75 66.40 -21.08
C MET A 1 -12.14 65.35 -21.99
N CYS A 2 -12.95 64.39 -22.44
CA CYS A 2 -12.58 63.27 -23.30
C CYS A 2 -11.76 63.69 -24.52
N ASN A 3 -10.86 62.81 -24.98
CA ASN A 3 -10.96 62.29 -26.33
C ASN A 3 -10.26 60.94 -26.49
N SER A 4 -10.99 60.07 -27.19
CA SER A 4 -10.75 58.67 -27.51
C SER A 4 -9.57 58.45 -28.46
N LEU A 5 -8.81 57.36 -28.26
CA LEU A 5 -8.09 56.68 -29.34
C LEU A 5 -8.61 55.25 -29.42
N ALA A 6 -9.32 54.98 -30.51
CA ALA A 6 -9.84 53.67 -30.89
C ALA A 6 -8.70 52.76 -31.35
N PHE A 7 -8.66 51.53 -30.84
CA PHE A 7 -7.81 50.46 -31.38
C PHE A 7 -8.53 49.78 -32.56
N PRO A 8 -7.83 49.46 -33.66
CA PRO A 8 -8.43 48.74 -34.79
C PRO A 8 -8.58 47.24 -34.50
N SER A 9 -9.62 46.66 -35.11
CA SER A 9 -10.01 45.25 -35.13
C SER A 9 -8.98 44.34 -35.86
N PRO A 10 -9.09 43.00 -35.78
CA PRO A 10 -7.97 42.08 -35.96
C PRO A 10 -7.58 41.92 -37.43
N LEU A 11 -6.33 42.28 -37.74
CA LEU A 11 -5.72 41.98 -39.04
C LEU A 11 -5.28 40.52 -39.07
N CYS A 12 -5.88 39.76 -40.01
CA CYS A 12 -5.34 38.51 -40.52
C CYS A 12 -3.95 38.75 -41.11
N PHE A 13 -2.95 37.98 -40.66
CA PHE A 13 -1.69 37.81 -41.38
C PHE A 13 -1.51 36.32 -41.76
N PRO A 14 -1.00 36.02 -42.97
CA PRO A 14 -0.72 34.66 -43.44
C PRO A 14 0.56 34.10 -42.77
N PRO A 15 0.80 32.77 -42.80
CA PRO A 15 1.81 32.15 -41.95
C PRO A 15 3.22 32.38 -42.51
N PRO A 16 4.24 32.58 -41.65
CA PRO A 16 5.61 32.26 -42.01
C PRO A 16 5.88 30.79 -41.68
N SER A 17 6.42 30.09 -42.66
CA SER A 17 6.95 28.73 -42.57
C SER A 17 8.04 28.64 -41.49
N CYS A 18 7.71 28.09 -40.32
CA CYS A 18 8.67 27.65 -39.32
C CYS A 18 8.15 26.34 -38.68
N ASP A 19 8.99 25.30 -38.74
CA ASP A 19 8.79 24.01 -38.07
C ASP A 19 8.70 24.23 -36.54
N GLY A 20 7.48 24.35 -36.02
CA GLY A 20 7.19 24.38 -34.59
C GLY A 20 6.57 23.07 -34.14
N SER A 21 7.29 22.29 -33.34
CA SER A 21 6.76 21.07 -32.71
C SER A 21 5.68 21.43 -31.68
N VAL A 22 4.42 21.13 -31.98
CA VAL A 22 3.28 21.30 -31.06
C VAL A 22 3.25 20.12 -30.09
N LEU A 23 3.56 20.36 -28.81
CA LEU A 23 3.37 19.37 -27.74
C LEU A 23 1.92 19.44 -27.25
N ARG A 24 1.14 18.38 -27.50
CA ARG A 24 -0.22 18.21 -26.95
C ARG A 24 -0.13 17.66 -25.52
N ALA A 25 -0.54 18.45 -24.52
CA ALA A 25 -0.87 17.95 -23.19
C ALA A 25 -2.33 17.46 -23.16
N THR A 26 -2.56 16.22 -22.78
CA THR A 26 -3.86 15.52 -22.99
C THR A 26 -4.96 15.82 -21.99
N HIS A 27 -4.78 16.67 -20.97
CA HIS A 27 -5.87 16.98 -20.02
C HIS A 27 -5.91 18.44 -19.47
N SER A 28 -5.82 19.44 -20.37
CA SER A 28 -6.32 20.83 -20.19
C SER A 28 -6.19 21.57 -21.53
N PRO A 29 -7.02 22.58 -21.86
CA PRO A 29 -6.92 23.29 -23.14
C PRO A 29 -5.84 24.37 -23.03
N LEU A 30 -4.59 23.95 -22.82
CA LEU A 30 -3.42 24.82 -22.91
C LEU A 30 -2.67 24.46 -24.18
N TYR A 31 -2.74 25.34 -25.17
CA TYR A 31 -1.94 25.23 -26.39
C TYR A 31 -0.57 25.88 -26.13
N LEU A 32 0.45 25.05 -25.96
CA LEU A 32 1.82 25.54 -25.79
C LEU A 32 2.44 25.78 -27.18
N LEU A 33 2.50 27.04 -27.62
CA LEU A 33 3.21 27.42 -28.84
C LEU A 33 4.56 28.03 -28.44
N VAL A 34 5.64 27.24 -28.49
CA VAL A 34 6.98 27.74 -28.17
C VAL A 34 7.60 28.40 -29.41
N ILE A 35 7.80 29.73 -29.38
CA ILE A 35 8.46 30.48 -30.47
C ILE A 35 9.86 30.89 -30.00
N PRO A 36 10.95 30.33 -30.57
CA PRO A 36 12.29 30.81 -30.28
C PRO A 36 12.55 32.12 -31.04
N PHE A 37 12.89 33.20 -30.32
CA PHE A 37 13.42 34.43 -30.93
C PHE A 37 14.96 34.40 -30.91
N THR A 38 15.56 34.84 -32.02
CA THR A 38 17.01 34.76 -32.30
C THR A 38 17.89 35.74 -31.51
N HIS A 39 17.34 36.49 -30.55
CA HIS A 39 18.12 37.36 -29.67
C HIS A 39 17.51 37.43 -28.26
N GLY A 40 17.92 36.52 -27.39
CA GLY A 40 17.57 36.53 -25.97
C GLY A 40 16.30 35.72 -25.65
N SER A 41 16.46 34.76 -24.76
CA SER A 41 15.48 33.75 -24.33
C SER A 41 14.14 34.34 -23.91
N VAL A 42 13.15 34.37 -24.81
CA VAL A 42 11.76 34.69 -24.49
C VAL A 42 10.87 33.57 -25.01
N TYR A 43 10.19 32.88 -24.11
CA TYR A 43 9.23 31.82 -24.43
C TYR A 43 7.82 32.40 -24.27
N ALA A 44 7.11 32.65 -25.37
CA ALA A 44 5.69 33.02 -25.28
C ALA A 44 4.86 31.73 -25.17
N VAL A 45 3.91 31.66 -24.23
CA VAL A 45 2.92 30.58 -24.13
C VAL A 45 1.52 31.14 -24.37
N TYR A 46 0.76 30.52 -25.26
CA TYR A 46 -0.55 31.02 -25.69
C TYR A 46 -1.68 30.36 -24.91
N GLY A 47 -2.10 30.98 -23.80
CA GLY A 47 -3.29 30.57 -23.06
C GLY A 47 -4.57 31.17 -23.66
N LEU A 48 -5.69 30.43 -23.60
CA LEU A 48 -7.05 30.76 -24.12
C LEU A 48 -7.67 32.08 -23.61
N TYR A 49 -6.95 32.87 -22.79
CA TYR A 49 -7.40 34.12 -22.18
C TYR A 49 -6.43 35.31 -22.39
N GLY A 50 -5.51 35.25 -23.37
CA GLY A 50 -4.70 36.41 -23.77
C GLY A 50 -3.65 36.86 -22.74
N ARG A 51 -3.21 35.97 -21.85
CA ARG A 51 -2.07 36.23 -20.96
C ARG A 51 -0.78 35.73 -21.61
N TYR A 52 0.18 36.63 -21.78
CA TYR A 52 1.54 36.31 -22.18
C TYR A 52 2.35 35.96 -20.93
N VAL A 53 3.07 34.84 -20.97
CA VAL A 53 4.10 34.52 -19.99
C VAL A 53 5.45 34.87 -20.62
N TYR A 54 6.27 35.64 -19.92
CA TYR A 54 7.58 36.13 -20.41
C TYR A 54 8.75 35.56 -19.62
N ASP A 55 8.48 34.88 -18.51
CA ASP A 55 9.48 34.26 -17.65
C ASP A 55 9.12 32.79 -17.42
N TYR A 56 10.11 31.92 -17.53
CA TYR A 56 9.96 30.49 -17.28
C TYR A 56 9.51 30.24 -15.83
N SER A 57 9.95 31.06 -14.88
CA SER A 57 9.53 30.95 -13.47
C SER A 57 8.02 31.06 -13.30
N THR A 58 7.37 31.98 -14.02
CA THR A 58 5.92 32.20 -13.94
C THR A 58 5.13 31.02 -14.54
N LEU A 59 5.67 30.36 -15.56
CA LEU A 59 5.08 29.13 -16.11
C LEU A 59 5.15 27.98 -15.09
N VAL A 60 6.30 27.85 -14.44
CA VAL A 60 6.55 26.84 -13.42
C VAL A 60 5.66 27.07 -12.19
N GLU A 61 5.55 28.30 -11.70
CA GLU A 61 4.65 28.68 -10.61
C GLU A 61 3.16 28.44 -10.93
N ALA A 62 2.79 28.48 -12.22
CA ALA A 62 1.44 28.22 -12.68
C ALA A 62 1.12 26.72 -12.84
N LEU A 63 2.11 25.83 -12.77
CA LEU A 63 1.87 24.39 -12.79
C LEU A 63 1.16 23.97 -11.50
N ALA A 64 0.11 23.17 -11.65
CA ALA A 64 -0.65 22.67 -10.51
C ALA A 64 0.23 21.73 -9.67
N ARG A 65 0.39 22.05 -8.37
CA ARG A 65 1.04 21.19 -7.38
C ARG A 65 -0.01 20.31 -6.68
N TYR A 66 0.29 19.02 -6.58
CA TYR A 66 -0.54 18.00 -5.97
C TYR A 66 -0.43 18.03 -4.44
N ARG A 67 -1.57 18.11 -3.77
CA ARG A 67 -1.67 17.98 -2.31
C ARG A 67 -1.73 16.51 -1.92
N VAL A 68 -0.91 16.11 -0.94
CA VAL A 68 -0.80 14.73 -0.47
C VAL A 68 -1.46 14.57 0.90
N ALA A 69 -2.29 13.54 1.04
CA ALA A 69 -2.89 13.14 2.30
C ALA A 69 -2.52 11.70 2.66
N MET A 70 -2.10 11.48 3.90
CA MET A 70 -1.77 10.18 4.44
C MET A 70 -2.86 9.71 5.41
N ILE A 71 -3.50 8.59 5.12
CA ILE A 71 -4.60 8.00 5.90
C ILE A 71 -4.06 6.81 6.70
N GLY A 72 -3.57 7.09 7.89
CA GLY A 72 -2.99 6.13 8.83
C GLY A 72 -1.72 6.66 9.47
N SER A 73 -1.41 6.17 10.68
CA SER A 73 -0.31 6.68 11.52
C SER A 73 0.44 5.57 12.27
N GLY A 74 0.32 4.32 11.83
CA GLY A 74 1.11 3.20 12.36
C GLY A 74 2.57 3.21 11.88
N ALA A 75 3.37 2.23 12.31
CA ALA A 75 4.81 2.15 11.98
C ALA A 75 5.11 2.28 10.48
N TRP A 76 4.42 1.51 9.63
CA TRP A 76 4.60 1.58 8.18
C TRP A 76 4.10 2.89 7.58
N ALA A 77 3.01 3.44 8.13
CA ALA A 77 2.50 4.73 7.70
C ALA A 77 3.51 5.86 7.99
N CYS A 78 4.12 5.87 9.17
CA CYS A 78 5.15 6.82 9.54
C CYS A 78 6.42 6.70 8.68
N ALA A 79 6.88 5.48 8.40
CA ALA A 79 8.00 5.27 7.48
C ALA A 79 7.68 5.76 6.07
N ALA A 80 6.46 5.49 5.58
CA ALA A 80 5.99 5.94 4.28
C ALA A 80 5.88 7.48 4.20
N VAL A 81 5.26 8.14 5.19
CA VAL A 81 5.11 9.60 5.20
C VAL A 81 6.46 10.31 5.28
N ARG A 82 7.43 9.76 6.01
CA ARG A 82 8.81 10.27 6.03
C ARG A 82 9.41 10.29 4.62
N MET A 83 9.29 9.20 3.86
CA MET A 83 9.80 9.15 2.47
C MET A 83 9.10 10.18 1.58
N MET A 84 7.78 10.29 1.70
CA MET A 84 6.99 11.27 0.95
C MET A 84 7.42 12.70 1.30
N ALA A 85 7.55 13.01 2.59
CA ALA A 85 7.93 14.32 3.09
C ALA A 85 9.31 14.76 2.59
N GLN A 86 10.26 13.83 2.50
CA GLN A 86 11.57 14.08 1.90
C GLN A 86 11.48 14.43 0.40
N ASN A 87 10.54 13.83 -0.33
CA ASN A 87 10.36 14.08 -1.76
C ASN A 87 9.53 15.35 -2.04
N THR A 88 8.58 15.72 -1.18
CA THR A 88 7.79 16.96 -1.35
C THR A 88 8.54 18.22 -0.94
N LEU A 89 9.62 18.10 -0.16
CA LEU A 89 10.54 19.21 0.13
C LEU A 89 11.59 19.43 -0.96
N ALA A 90 11.61 18.62 -2.01
CA ALA A 90 12.60 18.76 -3.07
C ALA A 90 12.52 20.15 -3.69
N HIS A 91 13.61 20.92 -3.61
CA HIS A 91 13.74 22.25 -4.21
C HIS A 91 13.94 22.18 -5.73
N ASP A 92 13.14 21.36 -6.41
CA ASP A 92 13.03 21.37 -7.86
C ASP A 92 11.91 22.34 -8.23
N PRO A 93 12.18 23.41 -9.02
CA PRO A 93 11.11 24.28 -9.50
C PRO A 93 10.01 23.48 -10.22
N ALA A 94 10.34 22.38 -10.91
CA ALA A 94 9.38 21.50 -11.57
C ALA A 94 8.73 20.47 -10.61
N ASP A 95 8.88 20.63 -9.29
CA ASP A 95 8.20 19.78 -8.32
C ASP A 95 6.69 19.84 -8.49
N ASN A 96 6.09 18.67 -8.49
CA ASN A 96 4.66 18.49 -8.71
C ASN A 96 3.90 18.38 -7.40
N PHE A 97 4.51 18.44 -6.22
CA PHE A 97 3.83 18.24 -4.94
C PHE A 97 3.81 19.52 -4.11
N THR A 98 2.85 19.70 -3.21
CA THR A 98 2.96 20.72 -2.17
C THR A 98 3.84 20.23 -1.03
N ASP A 99 4.60 21.13 -0.40
CA ASP A 99 5.52 20.79 0.68
C ASP A 99 4.80 20.09 1.85
N GLU A 100 3.67 20.64 2.33
CA GLU A 100 2.91 20.08 3.45
C GLU A 100 2.22 18.76 3.08
N ILE A 101 2.40 17.75 3.94
CA ILE A 101 1.64 16.49 3.91
C ILE A 101 0.79 16.39 5.17
N LYS A 102 -0.53 16.27 4.99
CA LYS A 102 -1.44 16.01 6.10
C LYS A 102 -1.50 14.53 6.41
N MET A 103 -1.19 14.15 7.65
CA MET A 103 -1.30 12.77 8.12
C MET A 103 -2.47 12.65 9.09
N TRP A 104 -3.48 11.87 8.71
CA TRP A 104 -4.56 11.49 9.60
C TRP A 104 -4.04 10.53 10.66
N VAL A 105 -4.15 10.96 11.92
CA VAL A 105 -3.84 10.16 13.11
C VAL A 105 -5.15 9.90 13.82
N TYR A 106 -5.51 8.62 14.00
CA TYR A 106 -6.61 8.28 14.89
C TYR A 106 -6.26 8.78 16.30
N GLU A 107 -7.10 9.65 16.87
CA GLU A 107 -6.73 10.36 18.09
C GLU A 107 -6.59 9.39 19.26
N GLU A 108 -5.41 9.44 19.88
CA GLU A 108 -5.04 8.64 21.04
C GLU A 108 -4.29 9.54 22.03
N GLU A 109 -4.33 9.18 23.32
CA GLU A 109 -3.47 9.81 24.31
C GLU A 109 -2.10 9.12 24.37
N TYR A 110 -1.05 9.93 24.47
CA TYR A 110 0.33 9.52 24.73
C TYR A 110 0.88 10.37 25.87
N GLU A 111 1.21 9.73 27.00
CA GLU A 111 1.75 10.40 28.20
C GLU A 111 0.92 11.62 28.66
N GLY A 112 -0.42 11.50 28.60
CA GLY A 112 -1.36 12.55 29.03
C GLY A 112 -1.58 13.68 28.03
N ARG A 113 -1.05 13.57 26.82
CA ARG A 113 -1.21 14.53 25.71
C ARG A 113 -1.85 13.86 24.50
N LYS A 114 -2.46 14.64 23.61
CA LYS A 114 -2.92 14.11 22.32
C LYS A 114 -1.72 13.74 21.47
N LEU A 115 -1.75 12.54 20.88
CA LEU A 115 -0.66 12.05 20.04
C LEU A 115 -0.41 12.97 18.84
N THR A 116 -1.46 13.59 18.29
CA THR A 116 -1.35 14.59 17.21
C THR A 116 -0.52 15.81 17.60
N GLU A 117 -0.72 16.34 18.81
CA GLU A 117 0.05 17.49 19.33
C GLU A 117 1.52 17.12 19.51
N VAL A 118 1.80 15.94 20.09
CA VAL A 118 3.16 15.44 20.27
C VAL A 118 3.87 15.32 18.91
N ILE A 119 3.23 14.69 17.92
CA ILE A 119 3.81 14.54 16.58
C ILE A 119 4.11 15.89 15.93
N ASN A 120 3.20 16.86 16.03
CA ASN A 120 3.39 18.17 15.42
C ASN A 120 4.51 19.00 16.08
N GLU A 121 4.78 18.78 17.37
CA GLU A 121 5.85 19.49 18.09
C GLU A 121 7.22 18.82 17.93
N THR A 122 7.27 17.49 17.95
CA THR A 122 8.54 16.74 17.93
C THR A 122 8.91 16.23 16.54
N HIS A 123 7.98 16.28 15.59
CA HIS A 123 8.08 15.62 14.29
C HIS A 123 8.36 14.11 14.39
N GLU A 124 7.94 13.47 15.48
CA GLU A 124 8.13 12.04 15.71
C GLU A 124 6.82 11.40 16.16
N ASN A 125 6.56 10.15 15.75
CA ASN A 125 5.49 9.34 16.34
C ASN A 125 6.08 8.39 17.41
N PRO A 126 6.12 8.79 18.69
CA PRO A 126 6.82 8.04 19.73
C PRO A 126 6.17 6.69 20.04
N LYS A 127 4.89 6.51 19.71
CA LYS A 127 4.16 5.27 19.97
C LYS A 127 4.44 4.20 18.93
N TYR A 128 4.39 4.57 17.65
CA TYR A 128 4.41 3.60 16.55
C TYR A 128 5.70 3.60 15.74
N PHE A 129 6.49 4.67 15.78
CA PHE A 129 7.73 4.81 15.03
C PHE A 129 8.79 5.61 15.81
N PRO A 130 9.15 5.14 17.02
CA PRO A 130 10.04 5.88 17.91
C PRO A 130 11.46 6.01 17.35
N GLY A 131 12.07 7.17 17.59
CA GLY A 131 13.45 7.49 17.23
C GLY A 131 13.66 7.90 15.77
N PHE A 132 12.59 8.15 15.01
CA PHE A 132 12.66 8.56 13.61
C PHE A 132 11.88 9.85 13.36
N ASP A 133 12.60 10.87 12.87
CA ASP A 133 12.02 12.13 12.41
C ASP A 133 11.10 11.92 11.19
N LEU A 134 9.92 12.51 11.18
CA LEU A 134 8.95 12.43 10.08
C LEU A 134 9.18 13.54 9.05
N GLY A 135 9.86 14.62 9.43
CA GLY A 135 10.02 15.83 8.65
C GLY A 135 9.10 16.96 9.12
N SER A 136 9.60 18.19 9.07
CA SER A 136 8.91 19.40 9.56
C SER A 136 7.66 19.77 8.76
N ASN A 137 7.52 19.22 7.56
CA ASN A 137 6.40 19.42 6.65
C ASN A 137 5.28 18.36 6.79
N VAL A 138 5.40 17.43 7.75
CA VAL A 138 4.32 16.49 8.09
C VAL A 138 3.45 17.10 9.18
N ARG A 139 2.17 17.31 8.88
CA ARG A 139 1.17 17.82 9.83
C ARG A 139 0.20 16.71 10.24
N ALA A 140 0.29 16.28 11.50
CA ALA A 140 -0.65 15.34 12.09
C ALA A 140 -1.99 16.01 12.39
N VAL A 141 -3.09 15.44 11.89
CA VAL A 141 -4.46 15.93 12.10
C VAL A 141 -5.38 14.81 12.58
N PRO A 142 -6.26 15.04 13.57
CA PRO A 142 -7.17 14.01 14.06
C PRO A 142 -8.42 13.84 13.20
N SER A 143 -8.80 14.88 12.46
CA SER A 143 -9.94 14.86 11.57
C SER A 143 -9.56 14.24 10.24
N ILE A 144 -10.19 13.11 9.90
CA ILE A 144 -9.98 12.47 8.60
C ILE A 144 -10.47 13.37 7.45
N ASP A 145 -11.51 14.17 7.69
CA ASP A 145 -12.07 15.12 6.74
C ASP A 145 -11.07 16.25 6.44
N GLU A 146 -10.38 16.76 7.47
CA GLU A 146 -9.33 17.77 7.30
C GLU A 146 -8.13 17.21 6.53
N ALA A 147 -7.77 15.95 6.78
CA ALA A 147 -6.66 15.29 6.11
C ALA A 147 -6.89 15.18 4.60
N VAL A 148 -8.10 14.77 4.18
CA VAL A 148 -8.42 14.61 2.74
C VAL A 148 -8.88 15.89 2.06
N ALA A 149 -9.12 16.98 2.80
CA ALA A 149 -9.60 18.23 2.25
C ALA A 149 -8.64 18.75 1.16
N ASP A 150 -9.18 18.85 -0.06
CA ASP A 150 -8.48 19.24 -1.30
C ASP A 150 -7.30 18.35 -1.72
N ALA A 151 -7.13 17.16 -1.13
CA ALA A 151 -6.05 16.25 -1.48
C ALA A 151 -6.20 15.74 -2.91
N ASP A 152 -5.12 15.82 -3.69
CA ASP A 152 -5.04 15.26 -5.04
C ASP A 152 -4.58 13.80 -5.01
N LEU A 153 -3.70 13.48 -4.06
CA LEU A 153 -3.11 12.16 -3.88
C LEU A 153 -3.40 11.67 -2.45
N ILE A 154 -4.10 10.53 -2.34
CA ILE A 154 -4.51 9.96 -1.06
C ILE A 154 -3.83 8.61 -0.85
N VAL A 155 -3.05 8.51 0.24
CA VAL A 155 -2.31 7.31 0.59
C VAL A 155 -3.01 6.59 1.74
N PHE A 156 -3.51 5.39 1.51
CA PHE A 156 -4.16 4.57 2.52
C PHE A 156 -3.18 3.58 3.15
N CYS A 157 -2.94 3.70 4.45
CA CYS A 157 -2.02 2.81 5.19
C CYS A 157 -2.48 2.61 6.63
N ALA A 158 -3.72 2.16 6.81
CA ALA A 158 -4.27 1.72 8.09
C ALA A 158 -4.39 0.19 8.13
N PRO A 159 -4.45 -0.46 9.31
CA PRO A 159 -4.75 -1.89 9.41
C PRO A 159 -6.06 -2.25 8.67
N HIS A 160 -6.07 -3.37 7.94
CA HIS A 160 -7.14 -3.68 6.97
C HIS A 160 -8.53 -3.77 7.59
N GLN A 161 -8.62 -4.21 8.85
CA GLN A 161 -9.88 -4.30 9.58
C GLN A 161 -10.60 -2.94 9.74
N PHE A 162 -9.86 -1.82 9.69
CA PHE A 162 -10.44 -0.47 9.82
C PHE A 162 -10.77 0.17 8.47
N MET A 163 -10.21 -0.35 7.36
CA MET A 163 -10.31 0.26 6.04
C MET A 163 -11.74 0.45 5.56
N HIS A 164 -12.66 -0.45 5.93
CA HIS A 164 -14.06 -0.29 5.56
C HIS A 164 -14.73 0.91 6.23
N SER A 165 -14.51 1.08 7.54
CA SER A 165 -15.05 2.22 8.29
C SER A 165 -14.45 3.53 7.77
N ILE A 166 -13.14 3.53 7.51
CA ILE A 166 -12.41 4.66 6.91
C ILE A 166 -13.03 5.04 5.56
N CYS A 167 -13.19 4.08 4.64
CA CYS A 167 -13.80 4.36 3.33
C CYS A 167 -15.24 4.89 3.49
N LYS A 168 -16.02 4.40 4.46
CA LYS A 168 -17.38 4.89 4.71
C LYS A 168 -17.40 6.35 5.16
N GLN A 169 -16.45 6.76 5.99
CA GLN A 169 -16.34 8.14 6.49
C GLN A 169 -15.99 9.14 5.38
N LEU A 170 -15.30 8.68 4.33
CA LEU A 170 -14.81 9.50 3.22
C LEU A 170 -15.78 9.62 2.03
N ILE A 171 -16.93 8.94 2.06
CA ILE A 171 -17.93 9.00 0.98
C ILE A 171 -18.39 10.45 0.80
N GLY A 172 -18.24 10.98 -0.43
CA GLY A 172 -18.64 12.34 -0.78
C GLY A 172 -17.71 13.45 -0.29
N LYS A 173 -16.56 13.10 0.32
CA LYS A 173 -15.60 14.08 0.87
C LYS A 173 -14.28 14.16 0.10
N VAL A 174 -14.06 13.22 -0.82
CA VAL A 174 -12.86 13.17 -1.65
C VAL A 174 -13.01 14.11 -2.85
N LYS A 175 -11.94 14.84 -3.17
CA LYS A 175 -11.86 15.73 -4.33
C LYS A 175 -12.11 14.95 -5.64
N PRO A 176 -13.01 15.42 -6.53
CA PRO A 176 -13.15 14.83 -7.85
C PRO A 176 -11.82 14.83 -8.63
N GLY A 177 -11.46 13.69 -9.21
CA GLY A 177 -10.20 13.52 -9.93
C GLY A 177 -8.99 13.19 -9.05
N ALA A 178 -9.15 13.09 -7.72
CA ALA A 178 -8.09 12.58 -6.86
C ALA A 178 -7.72 11.14 -7.24
N SER A 179 -6.45 10.78 -7.01
CA SER A 179 -5.95 9.41 -7.15
C SER A 179 -5.56 8.86 -5.79
N ALA A 180 -5.78 7.56 -5.58
CA ALA A 180 -5.37 6.89 -4.36
C ALA A 180 -4.27 5.85 -4.60
N ILE A 181 -3.57 5.52 -3.52
CA ILE A 181 -2.70 4.35 -3.44
C ILE A 181 -2.90 3.65 -2.09
N SER A 182 -3.00 2.32 -2.10
CA SER A 182 -3.08 1.53 -0.86
C SER A 182 -1.75 0.84 -0.55
N LEU A 183 -1.27 1.05 0.68
CA LEU A 183 -0.14 0.35 1.29
C LEU A 183 -0.61 -0.73 2.27
N THR A 184 -1.92 -0.84 2.48
CA THR A 184 -2.53 -1.77 3.42
C THR A 184 -2.49 -3.19 2.85
N LYS A 185 -1.99 -4.12 3.68
CA LYS A 185 -1.94 -5.55 3.35
C LYS A 185 -3.04 -6.29 4.10
N GLY A 186 -3.92 -6.96 3.38
CA GLY A 186 -5.13 -7.59 3.92
C GLY A 186 -6.26 -7.54 2.90
N MET A 187 -7.34 -8.26 3.19
CA MET A 187 -8.55 -8.21 2.39
C MET A 187 -9.76 -8.16 3.30
N ARG A 188 -10.95 -8.14 2.73
CA ARG A 188 -12.20 -8.31 3.46
C ARG A 188 -13.03 -9.38 2.79
N VAL A 189 -13.48 -10.38 3.55
CA VAL A 189 -14.42 -11.37 3.03
C VAL A 189 -15.84 -10.81 3.10
N ARG A 190 -16.57 -10.94 2.00
CA ARG A 190 -18.01 -10.66 1.92
C ARG A 190 -18.73 -11.91 1.43
N PRO A 191 -20.07 -11.99 1.57
CA PRO A 191 -20.86 -13.05 0.93
C PRO A 191 -20.61 -13.13 -0.59
N GLU A 192 -20.31 -12.01 -1.24
CA GLU A 192 -20.00 -11.94 -2.68
C GLU A 192 -18.56 -12.37 -3.03
N GLY A 193 -17.71 -12.64 -2.03
CA GLY A 193 -16.31 -13.02 -2.21
C GLY A 193 -15.30 -12.08 -1.54
N PRO A 194 -13.99 -12.36 -1.70
CA PRO A 194 -12.93 -11.50 -1.20
C PRO A 194 -12.97 -10.14 -1.89
N GLN A 195 -12.76 -9.09 -1.10
CA GLN A 195 -12.60 -7.73 -1.57
C GLN A 195 -11.24 -7.20 -1.11
N LEU A 196 -10.40 -6.84 -2.07
CA LEU A 196 -9.13 -6.16 -1.82
C LEU A 196 -9.33 -4.71 -1.36
N ILE A 197 -8.32 -4.10 -0.75
CA ILE A 197 -8.42 -2.72 -0.24
C ILE A 197 -8.51 -1.73 -1.40
N SER A 198 -7.71 -1.91 -2.45
CA SER A 198 -7.78 -1.07 -3.64
C SER A 198 -9.15 -1.15 -4.33
N GLN A 199 -9.79 -2.34 -4.34
CA GLN A 199 -11.15 -2.52 -4.83
C GLN A 199 -12.19 -1.86 -3.91
N MET A 200 -11.96 -1.89 -2.60
CA MET A 200 -12.80 -1.22 -1.62
C MET A 200 -12.78 0.30 -1.81
N VAL A 201 -11.59 0.88 -2.01
CA VAL A 201 -11.40 2.31 -2.29
C VAL A 201 -12.11 2.69 -3.58
N ARG A 202 -11.86 1.98 -4.69
CA ARG A 202 -12.53 2.24 -5.99
C ARG A 202 -14.05 2.18 -5.87
N ARG A 203 -14.58 1.11 -5.24
CA ARG A 203 -16.03 0.89 -5.09
C ARG A 203 -16.71 1.96 -4.24
N ASN A 204 -16.09 2.35 -3.12
CA ASN A 204 -16.73 3.23 -2.15
C ASN A 204 -16.52 4.71 -2.45
N LEU A 205 -15.36 5.08 -3.00
CA LEU A 205 -14.94 6.47 -3.18
C LEU A 205 -14.98 6.94 -4.65
N GLY A 206 -15.11 6.01 -5.61
CA GLY A 206 -15.22 6.36 -7.02
C GLY A 206 -13.94 6.94 -7.64
N ILE A 207 -12.79 6.71 -7.01
CA ILE A 207 -11.47 7.15 -7.49
C ILE A 207 -10.58 5.95 -7.81
N ASP A 208 -9.63 6.13 -8.72
CA ASP A 208 -8.64 5.09 -9.01
C ASP A 208 -7.73 4.83 -7.80
N CYS A 209 -7.26 3.60 -7.64
CA CYS A 209 -6.45 3.18 -6.50
C CYS A 209 -5.31 2.24 -6.90
N ALA A 210 -4.10 2.76 -7.01
CA ALA A 210 -2.89 1.96 -7.12
C ALA A 210 -2.61 1.21 -5.80
N VAL A 211 -1.61 0.33 -5.80
CA VAL A 211 -1.13 -0.34 -4.58
C VAL A 211 0.37 -0.25 -4.48
N LEU A 212 0.93 -0.12 -3.28
CA LEU A 212 2.36 -0.23 -3.03
C LEU A 212 2.64 -1.44 -2.16
N MET A 213 3.39 -2.40 -2.72
CA MET A 213 3.67 -3.70 -2.11
C MET A 213 5.15 -4.02 -2.22
N GLY A 214 5.72 -4.68 -1.21
CA GLY A 214 7.17 -4.91 -1.15
C GLY A 214 7.64 -5.36 0.23
N ALA A 215 8.91 -5.77 0.28
CA ALA A 215 9.62 -6.25 1.47
C ALA A 215 9.98 -5.11 2.44
N ASN A 216 8.94 -4.50 3.03
CA ASN A 216 9.05 -3.18 3.64
C ASN A 216 8.94 -3.24 5.17
N ILE A 217 10.00 -3.67 5.87
CA ILE A 217 10.05 -3.59 7.33
C ILE A 217 10.24 -2.12 7.72
N ALA A 218 9.22 -1.54 8.37
CA ALA A 218 9.16 -0.10 8.64
C ALA A 218 10.41 0.47 9.33
N THR A 219 10.96 -0.24 10.32
CA THR A 219 12.15 0.20 11.06
C THR A 219 13.41 0.24 10.20
N ASP A 220 13.54 -0.64 9.21
CA ASP A 220 14.70 -0.68 8.33
C ASP A 220 14.62 0.43 7.28
N ILE A 221 13.40 0.72 6.81
CA ILE A 221 13.12 1.91 5.99
C ILE A 221 13.40 3.20 6.78
N GLY A 222 13.04 3.26 8.06
CA GLY A 222 13.37 4.39 8.93
C GLY A 222 14.87 4.63 9.09
N ARG A 223 15.66 3.56 9.05
CA ARG A 223 17.14 3.60 9.06
C ARG A 223 17.74 3.84 7.67
N GLU A 224 16.89 4.11 6.67
CA GLU A 224 17.30 4.34 5.28
C GLU A 224 18.12 3.18 4.71
N GLN A 225 17.81 1.96 5.14
CA GLN A 225 18.40 0.75 4.57
C GLN A 225 17.77 0.47 3.20
N LEU A 226 18.59 -0.03 2.28
CA LEU A 226 18.16 -0.33 0.92
C LEU A 226 16.99 -1.32 0.93
N SER A 227 15.90 -0.92 0.27
CA SER A 227 14.71 -1.73 0.06
C SER A 227 14.07 -1.42 -1.29
N GLU A 228 13.11 -2.25 -1.67
CA GLU A 228 12.44 -2.20 -2.96
C GLU A 228 10.94 -2.46 -2.78
N ALA A 229 10.14 -1.75 -3.57
CA ALA A 229 8.70 -1.96 -3.66
C ALA A 229 8.22 -1.86 -5.11
N VAL A 230 7.06 -2.45 -5.38
CA VAL A 230 6.33 -2.21 -6.61
C VAL A 230 5.14 -1.30 -6.34
N ILE A 231 4.82 -0.46 -7.32
CA ILE A 231 3.51 0.17 -7.44
C ILE A 231 2.72 -0.61 -8.49
N GLY A 232 1.71 -1.34 -8.03
CA GLY A 232 0.73 -1.99 -8.87
C GLY A 232 -0.32 -0.97 -9.35
N TYR A 233 -0.60 -0.91 -10.64
CA TYR A 233 -1.48 0.14 -11.20
C TYR A 233 -2.39 -0.32 -12.35
N ASP A 234 -3.54 0.34 -12.48
CA ASP A 234 -4.37 0.33 -13.70
C ASP A 234 -4.20 1.63 -14.52
N ASN A 235 -3.85 2.74 -13.85
CA ASN A 235 -3.55 4.03 -14.47
C ASN A 235 -2.07 4.38 -14.34
N LEU A 236 -1.36 4.41 -15.48
CA LEU A 236 0.09 4.68 -15.52
C LEU A 236 0.42 6.10 -15.03
N ASP A 237 -0.35 7.11 -15.41
CA ASP A 237 -0.09 8.51 -15.03
C ASP A 237 -0.14 8.68 -13.52
N SER A 238 -1.11 8.06 -12.85
CA SER A 238 -1.20 8.06 -11.39
C SER A 238 -0.05 7.28 -10.75
N ALA A 239 0.35 6.15 -11.35
CA ALA A 239 1.47 5.35 -10.88
C ALA A 239 2.80 6.10 -10.94
N GLU A 240 3.06 6.86 -12.01
CA GLU A 240 4.26 7.69 -12.16
C GLU A 240 4.33 8.79 -11.11
N ARG A 241 3.19 9.43 -10.78
CA ARG A 241 3.10 10.40 -9.69
C ARG A 241 3.43 9.75 -8.35
N PHE A 242 2.86 8.58 -8.06
CA PHE A 242 3.17 7.86 -6.83
C PHE A 242 4.61 7.36 -6.78
N LYS A 243 5.20 6.93 -7.90
CA LYS A 243 6.63 6.57 -7.96
C LYS A 243 7.49 7.76 -7.58
N LYS A 244 7.26 8.94 -8.16
CA LYS A 244 7.97 10.17 -7.78
C LYS A 244 7.78 10.52 -6.30
N LEU A 245 6.59 10.27 -5.75
CA LEU A 245 6.28 10.55 -4.35
C LEU A 245 7.03 9.60 -3.39
N PHE A 246 7.22 8.33 -3.73
CA PHE A 246 7.82 7.33 -2.83
C PHE A 246 9.29 7.00 -3.10
N GLU A 247 9.78 7.14 -4.32
CA GLU A 247 11.12 6.69 -4.71
C GLU A 247 12.20 7.49 -4.00
N ARG A 248 13.14 6.79 -3.37
CA ARG A 248 14.32 7.34 -2.66
C ARG A 248 15.56 6.55 -3.05
N PRO A 249 16.78 7.09 -2.84
CA PRO A 249 18.02 6.32 -3.06
C PRO A 249 18.07 4.98 -2.30
N TYR A 250 17.44 4.93 -1.11
CA TYR A 250 17.32 3.73 -0.27
C TYR A 250 15.99 2.98 -0.46
N PHE A 251 15.06 3.49 -1.27
CA PHE A 251 13.75 2.87 -1.50
C PHE A 251 13.39 2.92 -2.98
N ARG A 252 13.76 1.86 -3.69
CA ARG A 252 13.56 1.78 -5.15
C ARG A 252 12.15 1.33 -5.48
N VAL A 253 11.52 1.99 -6.44
CA VAL A 253 10.12 1.73 -6.78
C VAL A 253 9.99 1.28 -8.23
N SER A 254 9.50 0.07 -8.45
CA SER A 254 9.18 -0.44 -9.79
C SER A 254 7.70 -0.27 -10.11
N LEU A 255 7.35 -0.03 -11.36
CA LEU A 255 5.95 0.05 -11.81
C LEU A 255 5.51 -1.31 -12.36
N LEU A 256 4.38 -1.84 -11.87
CA LEU A 256 3.85 -3.14 -12.25
C LEU A 256 2.39 -3.02 -12.74
N PRO A 257 2.05 -3.38 -13.99
CA PRO A 257 0.67 -3.37 -14.48
C PRO A 257 -0.10 -4.63 -14.03
N ASP A 258 -0.08 -4.92 -12.73
CA ASP A 258 -0.82 -6.00 -12.07
C ASP A 258 -1.10 -5.65 -10.59
N PRO A 259 -2.00 -4.68 -10.32
CA PRO A 259 -2.30 -4.25 -8.96
C PRO A 259 -2.89 -5.38 -8.13
N VAL A 260 -3.74 -6.22 -8.74
CA VAL A 260 -4.39 -7.33 -8.06
C VAL A 260 -3.36 -8.39 -7.63
N GLY A 261 -2.44 -8.78 -8.52
CA GLY A 261 -1.38 -9.72 -8.20
C GLY A 261 -0.48 -9.22 -7.07
N ALA A 262 -0.07 -7.96 -7.13
CA ALA A 262 0.77 -7.34 -6.09
C ALA A 262 0.07 -7.31 -4.72
N GLU A 263 -1.19 -6.88 -4.68
CA GLU A 263 -1.98 -6.76 -3.44
C GLU A 263 -2.30 -8.13 -2.82
N MET A 264 -2.59 -9.14 -3.66
CA MET A 264 -2.77 -10.51 -3.19
C MET A 264 -1.48 -11.09 -2.61
N CYS A 265 -0.30 -10.82 -3.22
CA CYS A 265 0.98 -11.25 -2.66
C CYS A 265 1.21 -10.67 -1.26
N GLY A 266 1.03 -9.35 -1.11
CA GLY A 266 1.19 -8.65 0.17
C GLY A 266 0.21 -9.15 1.25
N THR A 267 -0.99 -9.54 0.85
CA THR A 267 -2.04 -10.09 1.74
C THR A 267 -1.71 -11.52 2.19
N LEU A 268 -1.50 -12.44 1.26
CA LEU A 268 -1.41 -13.88 1.53
C LEU A 268 -0.11 -14.30 2.22
N LYS A 269 1.01 -13.58 1.98
CA LYS A 269 2.31 -13.92 2.58
C LYS A 269 2.27 -14.03 4.10
N ASN A 270 1.37 -13.28 4.75
CA ASN A 270 1.28 -13.23 6.22
C ASN A 270 0.80 -14.57 6.78
N ILE A 271 0.01 -15.35 6.02
CA ILE A 271 -0.37 -16.72 6.37
C ILE A 271 0.88 -17.61 6.35
N VAL A 272 1.67 -17.55 5.27
CA VAL A 272 2.90 -18.35 5.15
C VAL A 272 3.90 -18.00 6.25
N ALA A 273 4.00 -16.72 6.63
CA ALA A 273 4.84 -16.27 7.72
C ALA A 273 4.43 -16.85 9.09
N LEU A 274 3.13 -17.11 9.33
CA LEU A 274 2.70 -17.87 10.51
C LEU A 274 3.25 -19.29 10.45
N GLY A 275 3.11 -19.99 9.31
CA GLY A 275 3.67 -21.33 9.12
C GLY A 275 5.19 -21.36 9.34
N ALA A 276 5.92 -20.37 8.83
CA ALA A 276 7.35 -20.21 9.04
C ALA A 276 7.70 -19.99 10.53
N GLY A 277 6.89 -19.21 11.26
CA GLY A 277 7.04 -19.04 12.71
C GLY A 277 6.73 -20.33 13.50
N VAL A 278 5.75 -21.12 13.07
CA VAL A 278 5.50 -22.44 13.67
C VAL A 278 6.70 -23.37 13.50
N VAL A 279 7.32 -23.39 12.32
CA VAL A 279 8.57 -24.13 12.07
C VAL A 279 9.69 -23.67 13.01
N ASP A 280 9.88 -22.35 13.17
CA ASP A 280 10.90 -21.79 14.08
C ASP A 280 10.61 -22.17 15.55
N GLY A 281 9.34 -22.14 15.96
CA GLY A 281 8.93 -22.48 17.32
C GLY A 281 9.06 -23.97 17.66
N LEU A 282 8.96 -24.85 16.65
CA LEU A 282 9.26 -26.28 16.77
C LEU A 282 10.77 -26.58 16.77
N GLY A 283 11.63 -25.59 16.52
CA GLY A 283 13.07 -25.78 16.41
C GLY A 283 13.49 -26.56 15.15
N LEU A 284 12.66 -26.53 14.10
CA LEU A 284 12.96 -27.19 12.84
C LEU A 284 13.97 -26.39 12.02
N GLY A 285 14.81 -27.11 11.25
CA GLY A 285 15.91 -26.52 10.49
C GLY A 285 15.50 -25.73 9.24
N PRO A 286 16.47 -25.08 8.58
CA PRO A 286 16.24 -24.19 7.42
C PRO A 286 15.59 -24.90 6.23
N ASN A 287 15.83 -26.20 6.04
CA ASN A 287 15.21 -26.98 4.94
C ASN A 287 13.70 -27.11 5.09
N SER A 288 13.21 -27.33 6.32
CA SER A 288 11.78 -27.37 6.61
C SER A 288 11.15 -26.01 6.38
N LYS A 289 11.81 -24.94 6.82
CA LYS A 289 11.35 -23.57 6.60
C LYS A 289 11.27 -23.21 5.11
N ALA A 290 12.30 -23.56 4.34
CA ALA A 290 12.31 -23.36 2.88
C ALA A 290 11.19 -24.13 2.19
N THR A 291 10.86 -25.33 2.67
CA THR A 291 9.72 -26.13 2.17
C THR A 291 8.38 -25.41 2.36
N ILE A 292 8.17 -24.81 3.53
CA ILE A 292 6.96 -24.03 3.85
C ILE A 292 6.89 -22.75 3.00
N ILE A 293 8.01 -22.02 2.84
CA ILE A 293 8.07 -20.82 2.01
C ILE A 293 7.75 -21.16 0.55
N ARG A 294 8.38 -22.20 -0.01
CA ARG A 294 8.16 -22.63 -1.39
C ARG A 294 6.72 -23.07 -1.63
N GLN A 295 6.15 -23.91 -0.75
CA GLN A 295 4.76 -24.33 -0.88
C GLN A 295 3.80 -23.16 -0.71
N GLY A 296 4.07 -22.27 0.25
CA GLY A 296 3.30 -21.05 0.47
C GLY A 296 3.27 -20.18 -0.78
N LEU A 297 4.40 -19.97 -1.46
CA LEU A 297 4.44 -19.22 -2.72
C LEU A 297 3.57 -19.87 -3.83
N VAL A 298 3.58 -21.21 -3.92
CA VAL A 298 2.74 -21.95 -4.87
C VAL A 298 1.25 -21.74 -4.57
N GLU A 299 0.85 -21.84 -3.31
CA GLU A 299 -0.54 -21.63 -2.90
C GLU A 299 -0.98 -20.17 -3.03
N MET A 300 -0.09 -19.21 -2.73
CA MET A 300 -0.31 -17.79 -3.00
C MET A 300 -0.62 -17.56 -4.48
N ARG A 301 0.20 -18.11 -5.37
CA ARG A 301 0.01 -17.99 -6.83
C ARG A 301 -1.29 -18.64 -7.30
N ALA A 302 -1.53 -19.88 -6.89
CA ALA A 302 -2.73 -20.62 -7.28
C ALA A 302 -4.00 -19.91 -6.80
N PHE A 303 -4.02 -19.43 -5.56
CA PHE A 303 -5.18 -18.78 -4.95
C PHE A 303 -5.50 -17.46 -5.65
N SER A 304 -4.49 -16.63 -5.89
CA SER A 304 -4.65 -15.37 -6.61
C SER A 304 -5.23 -15.58 -8.00
N LYS A 305 -4.75 -16.56 -8.77
CA LYS A 305 -5.26 -16.84 -10.13
C LYS A 305 -6.65 -17.47 -10.12
N ALA A 306 -6.96 -18.28 -9.11
CA ALA A 306 -8.29 -18.88 -8.96
C ALA A 306 -9.38 -17.83 -8.63
N LEU A 307 -9.01 -16.77 -7.92
CA LEU A 307 -9.91 -15.64 -7.63
C LEU A 307 -9.91 -14.60 -8.76
N TYR A 308 -8.75 -14.33 -9.35
CA TYR A 308 -8.52 -13.25 -10.29
C TYR A 308 -7.71 -13.75 -11.49
N PRO A 309 -8.38 -14.14 -12.60
CA PRO A 309 -7.72 -14.68 -13.78
C PRO A 309 -6.71 -13.72 -14.46
N SER A 310 -6.80 -12.42 -14.18
CA SER A 310 -5.90 -11.40 -14.72
C SER A 310 -4.51 -11.38 -14.07
N VAL A 311 -4.34 -12.05 -12.92
CA VAL A 311 -3.08 -12.08 -12.17
C VAL A 311 -1.98 -12.74 -13.00
N ARG A 312 -0.83 -12.07 -13.07
CA ARG A 312 0.34 -12.51 -13.85
C ARG A 312 1.29 -13.36 -13.00
N ASP A 313 1.93 -14.33 -13.65
CA ASP A 313 2.89 -15.21 -12.98
C ASP A 313 4.16 -14.47 -12.57
N ASP A 314 4.65 -13.54 -13.40
CA ASP A 314 5.87 -12.75 -13.15
C ASP A 314 5.77 -11.91 -11.88
N THR A 315 4.57 -11.47 -11.49
CA THR A 315 4.30 -10.70 -10.27
C THR A 315 4.78 -11.41 -9.00
N PHE A 316 4.76 -12.75 -8.98
CA PHE A 316 5.20 -13.54 -7.83
C PHE A 316 6.73 -13.62 -7.71
N LEU A 317 7.45 -13.32 -8.80
CA LEU A 317 8.91 -13.27 -8.83
C LEU A 317 9.46 -11.89 -8.46
N ASP A 318 8.61 -10.87 -8.42
CA ASP A 318 8.96 -9.50 -8.04
C ASP A 318 9.08 -9.33 -6.51
N CYS A 319 9.52 -8.15 -6.05
CA CYS A 319 9.75 -7.85 -4.65
C CYS A 319 8.45 -7.88 -3.81
N CYS A 320 7.28 -7.66 -4.41
CA CYS A 320 5.99 -7.85 -3.72
C CYS A 320 5.62 -9.32 -3.51
N GLY A 321 6.15 -10.22 -4.34
CA GLY A 321 5.92 -11.66 -4.28
C GLY A 321 6.94 -12.35 -3.38
N VAL A 322 7.96 -12.95 -4.00
CA VAL A 322 8.98 -13.73 -3.30
C VAL A 322 9.79 -12.88 -2.33
N GLY A 323 10.12 -11.64 -2.68
CA GLY A 323 10.91 -10.75 -1.81
C GLY A 323 10.22 -10.48 -0.47
N ASP A 324 8.98 -10.00 -0.52
CA ASP A 324 8.18 -9.70 0.65
C ASP A 324 7.85 -10.97 1.46
N LEU A 325 7.59 -12.08 0.79
CA LEU A 325 7.37 -13.37 1.44
C LEU A 325 8.59 -13.80 2.27
N VAL A 326 9.78 -13.79 1.67
CA VAL A 326 11.03 -14.18 2.34
C VAL A 326 11.30 -13.25 3.51
N ALA A 327 11.32 -11.93 3.30
CA ALA A 327 11.57 -10.96 4.36
C ALA A 327 10.60 -11.15 5.55
N THR A 328 9.33 -11.41 5.27
CA THR A 328 8.32 -11.62 6.32
C THR A 328 8.51 -12.95 7.06
N CYS A 329 8.90 -14.02 6.38
CA CYS A 329 9.14 -15.33 6.98
C CYS A 329 10.41 -15.38 7.84
N TYR A 330 11.34 -14.42 7.70
CA TYR A 330 12.56 -14.34 8.52
C TYR A 330 12.53 -13.20 9.56
N GLY A 331 11.94 -12.04 9.24
CA GLY A 331 11.95 -10.85 10.09
C GLY A 331 10.59 -10.30 10.48
N GLY A 332 9.49 -10.88 10.00
CA GLY A 332 8.15 -10.33 10.18
C GLY A 332 7.53 -10.60 11.56
N ARG A 333 6.62 -9.70 11.96
CA ARG A 333 5.81 -9.83 13.20
C ARG A 333 4.98 -11.12 13.26
N ASN A 334 4.43 -11.56 12.12
CA ASN A 334 3.66 -12.81 12.05
C ASN A 334 4.53 -14.02 12.41
N ARG A 335 5.76 -14.08 11.90
CA ARG A 335 6.74 -15.12 12.23
C ARG A 335 7.09 -15.07 13.72
N LEU A 336 7.44 -13.89 14.24
CA LEU A 336 7.82 -13.69 15.65
C LEU A 336 6.73 -14.18 16.61
N VAL A 337 5.49 -13.77 16.41
CA VAL A 337 4.38 -14.15 17.29
C VAL A 337 4.05 -15.63 17.17
N ALA A 338 4.03 -16.18 15.95
CA ALA A 338 3.78 -17.61 15.75
C ALA A 338 4.88 -18.51 16.34
N GLU A 339 6.14 -18.07 16.32
CA GLU A 339 7.26 -18.75 17.00
C GLU A 339 7.03 -18.79 18.52
N ALA A 340 6.75 -17.64 19.13
CA ALA A 340 6.48 -17.54 20.56
C ALA A 340 5.25 -18.38 20.97
N TRP A 341 4.18 -18.30 20.18
CA TRP A 341 2.96 -19.08 20.39
C TRP A 341 3.26 -20.58 20.36
N THR A 342 3.99 -21.04 19.35
CA THR A 342 4.33 -22.46 19.21
C THR A 342 5.19 -22.96 20.36
N ARG A 343 6.18 -22.17 20.81
CA ARG A 343 7.00 -22.53 21.99
C ARG A 343 6.15 -22.66 23.25
N ALA A 344 5.20 -21.76 23.46
CA ALA A 344 4.27 -21.81 24.59
C ALA A 344 3.36 -23.05 24.54
N GLN A 345 2.86 -23.41 23.35
CA GLN A 345 2.10 -24.66 23.15
C GLN A 345 2.95 -25.90 23.47
N MET A 346 4.22 -25.91 23.04
CA MET A 346 5.13 -27.04 23.25
C MET A 346 5.64 -27.16 24.69
N SER A 347 5.74 -26.05 25.45
CA SER A 347 6.18 -26.06 26.84
C SER A 347 5.09 -26.49 27.84
N GLY A 348 3.85 -26.72 27.37
CA GLY A 348 2.72 -27.07 28.23
C GLY A 348 2.05 -25.86 28.92
N THR A 349 2.41 -24.64 28.55
CA THR A 349 1.80 -23.39 29.06
C THR A 349 1.19 -22.63 27.88
N PRO A 350 0.05 -23.11 27.34
CA PRO A 350 -0.52 -22.55 26.13
C PRO A 350 -0.91 -21.08 26.33
N ARG A 351 -0.64 -20.28 25.31
CA ARG A 351 -1.01 -18.86 25.25
C ARG A 351 -1.79 -18.56 23.99
N THR A 352 -2.58 -17.49 24.03
CA THR A 352 -3.37 -17.04 22.88
C THR A 352 -2.55 -16.12 21.97
N PHE A 353 -2.97 -15.98 20.70
CA PHE A 353 -2.33 -15.02 19.79
C PHE A 353 -2.60 -13.58 20.23
N GLU A 354 -3.75 -13.33 20.84
CA GLU A 354 -4.17 -12.03 21.38
C GLU A 354 -3.26 -11.57 22.52
N GLU A 355 -2.95 -12.46 23.46
CA GLU A 355 -2.01 -12.19 24.54
C GLU A 355 -0.61 -11.86 24.02
N LEU A 356 -0.12 -12.64 23.06
CA LEU A 356 1.21 -12.45 22.49
C LEU A 356 1.28 -11.23 21.55
N GLU A 357 0.19 -10.89 20.86
CA GLU A 357 0.07 -9.61 20.13
C GLU A 357 0.27 -8.44 21.10
N ALA A 358 -0.48 -8.43 22.21
CA ALA A 358 -0.43 -7.34 23.18
C ALA A 358 0.96 -7.16 23.80
N GLU A 359 1.62 -8.27 24.14
CA GLU A 359 2.95 -8.27 24.76
C GLU A 359 4.06 -7.91 23.77
N LEU A 360 4.10 -8.57 22.60
CA LEU A 360 5.25 -8.49 21.70
C LEU A 360 5.16 -7.34 20.72
N LEU A 361 3.95 -6.89 20.36
CA LEU A 361 3.75 -5.91 19.27
C LEU A 361 3.48 -4.48 19.75
N ARG A 362 3.38 -4.24 21.06
CA ARG A 362 3.30 -2.90 21.68
C ARG A 362 2.26 -1.98 21.01
N GLY A 363 1.06 -2.51 20.76
CA GLY A 363 -0.05 -1.80 20.11
C GLY A 363 -0.12 -1.95 18.58
N GLN A 364 0.90 -2.52 17.93
CA GLN A 364 0.80 -2.89 16.52
C GLN A 364 -0.06 -4.15 16.33
N LYS A 365 -0.68 -4.29 15.16
CA LYS A 365 -1.63 -5.37 14.85
C LYS A 365 -1.04 -6.54 14.07
N LEU A 366 -1.40 -7.74 14.48
CA LEU A 366 -1.09 -9.03 13.86
C LEU A 366 -2.14 -9.33 12.79
N GLN A 367 -1.73 -9.34 11.52
CA GLN A 367 -2.66 -9.46 10.40
C GLN A 367 -2.82 -10.89 9.90
N GLY A 368 -1.79 -11.74 10.07
CA GLY A 368 -1.77 -13.09 9.48
C GLY A 368 -2.86 -14.02 10.01
N VAL A 369 -3.24 -13.90 11.29
CA VAL A 369 -4.30 -14.74 11.88
C VAL A 369 -5.66 -14.40 11.26
N LEU A 370 -5.96 -13.10 11.16
CA LEU A 370 -7.18 -12.61 10.51
C LEU A 370 -7.23 -13.04 9.04
N THR A 371 -6.15 -12.80 8.29
CA THR A 371 -6.09 -13.19 6.86
C THR A 371 -6.19 -14.71 6.68
N SER A 372 -5.64 -15.52 7.59
CA SER A 372 -5.79 -16.97 7.56
C SER A 372 -7.25 -17.39 7.72
N ASN A 373 -7.98 -16.79 8.66
CA ASN A 373 -9.40 -17.08 8.86
C ASN A 373 -10.25 -16.63 7.66
N GLU A 374 -9.95 -15.46 7.11
CA GLU A 374 -10.60 -14.93 5.90
C GLU A 374 -10.38 -15.83 4.68
N VAL A 375 -9.14 -16.28 4.44
CA VAL A 375 -8.85 -17.23 3.37
C VAL A 375 -9.57 -18.55 3.63
N GLN A 376 -9.58 -19.07 4.86
CA GLN A 376 -10.26 -20.33 5.17
C GLN A 376 -11.76 -20.27 4.91
N GLU A 377 -12.41 -19.14 5.18
CA GLU A 377 -13.84 -18.94 4.87
C GLU A 377 -14.10 -19.12 3.37
N ILE A 378 -13.26 -18.52 2.52
CA ILE A 378 -13.34 -18.66 1.06
C ILE A 378 -13.08 -20.11 0.64
N LEU A 379 -12.06 -20.75 1.21
CA LEU A 379 -11.71 -22.13 0.90
C LEU A 379 -12.84 -23.10 1.25
N ARG A 380 -13.51 -22.91 2.38
CA ARG A 380 -14.68 -23.71 2.77
C ARG A 380 -15.86 -23.46 1.85
N ALA A 381 -16.20 -22.19 1.60
CA ALA A 381 -17.33 -21.83 0.75
C ALA A 381 -17.20 -22.37 -0.69
N ARG A 382 -15.97 -22.48 -1.20
CA ARG A 382 -15.69 -22.98 -2.55
C ARG A 382 -15.27 -24.45 -2.62
N CYS A 383 -15.25 -25.16 -1.49
CA CYS A 383 -14.74 -26.53 -1.39
C CYS A 383 -13.30 -26.69 -1.91
N TRP A 384 -12.44 -25.69 -1.63
CA TRP A 384 -11.06 -25.64 -2.09
C TRP A 384 -10.04 -26.04 -1.01
N GLU A 385 -10.47 -26.46 0.18
CA GLU A 385 -9.55 -26.80 1.28
C GLU A 385 -8.45 -27.81 0.87
N SER A 386 -8.79 -28.80 0.03
CA SER A 386 -7.86 -29.79 -0.53
C SER A 386 -6.87 -29.23 -1.54
N ASN A 387 -7.25 -28.17 -2.27
CA ASN A 387 -6.37 -27.53 -3.24
C ASN A 387 -5.29 -26.65 -2.59
N TYR A 388 -5.51 -26.25 -1.33
CA TYR A 388 -4.63 -25.35 -0.56
C TYR A 388 -4.27 -25.99 0.80
N PRO A 389 -3.51 -27.10 0.78
CA PRO A 389 -3.25 -27.90 1.98
C PRO A 389 -2.45 -27.14 3.03
N LEU A 390 -1.48 -26.30 2.64
CA LEU A 390 -0.67 -25.55 3.61
C LEU A 390 -1.50 -24.45 4.28
N PHE A 391 -2.25 -23.64 3.51
CA PHE A 391 -3.14 -22.62 4.09
C PHE A 391 -4.15 -23.24 5.05
N THR A 392 -4.79 -24.34 4.64
CA THR A 392 -5.74 -25.07 5.48
C THR A 392 -5.08 -25.61 6.74
N THR A 393 -3.88 -26.18 6.64
CA THR A 393 -3.13 -26.73 7.78
C THR A 393 -2.74 -25.62 8.76
N ILE A 394 -2.20 -24.51 8.27
CA ILE A 394 -1.88 -23.34 9.10
C ILE A 394 -3.12 -22.84 9.82
N ASN A 395 -4.26 -22.68 9.13
CA ASN A 395 -5.50 -22.25 9.75
C ASN A 395 -5.97 -23.21 10.86
N ARG A 396 -5.91 -24.52 10.62
CA ARG A 396 -6.27 -25.53 11.62
C ARG A 396 -5.34 -25.51 12.82
N ILE A 397 -4.04 -25.27 12.63
CA ILE A 397 -3.07 -25.18 13.72
C ILE A 397 -3.35 -23.96 14.59
N ILE A 398 -3.45 -22.77 14.01
CA ILE A 398 -3.60 -21.53 14.78
C ILE A 398 -4.94 -21.45 15.53
N ASN A 399 -5.97 -22.18 15.06
CA ASN A 399 -7.27 -22.30 15.71
C ASN A 399 -7.39 -23.56 16.60
N GLY A 400 -6.30 -24.29 16.86
CA GLY A 400 -6.27 -25.40 17.81
C GLY A 400 -6.90 -26.73 17.33
N HIS A 401 -7.23 -26.85 16.04
CA HIS A 401 -7.78 -28.08 15.46
C HIS A 401 -6.70 -29.11 15.08
N LEU A 402 -5.45 -28.68 14.92
CA LEU A 402 -4.30 -29.55 14.67
C LEU A 402 -3.11 -29.14 15.54
N PRO A 403 -2.31 -30.08 16.07
CA PRO A 403 -1.13 -29.70 16.83
C PRO A 403 -0.03 -29.14 15.90
N PRO A 404 0.84 -28.23 16.41
CA PRO A 404 1.82 -27.51 15.59
C PRO A 404 2.74 -28.40 14.73
N LYS A 405 3.07 -29.61 15.20
CA LYS A 405 3.92 -30.57 14.48
C LYS A 405 3.45 -30.91 13.06
N PHE A 406 2.15 -30.80 12.77
CA PHE A 406 1.61 -31.09 11.45
C PHE A 406 1.92 -30.00 10.41
N VAL A 407 2.56 -28.89 10.78
CA VAL A 407 2.91 -27.82 9.83
C VAL A 407 3.76 -28.33 8.67
N VAL A 408 4.54 -29.40 8.86
CA VAL A 408 5.37 -30.03 7.81
C VAL A 408 4.70 -31.23 7.12
N ASP A 409 3.58 -31.70 7.65
CA ASP A 409 2.81 -32.85 7.15
C ASP A 409 1.51 -32.41 6.45
N TYR A 410 1.51 -31.21 5.87
CA TYR A 410 0.33 -30.57 5.27
C TYR A 410 -0.31 -31.40 4.13
N VAL A 411 0.44 -32.30 3.49
CA VAL A 411 -0.07 -33.25 2.48
C VAL A 411 -0.76 -34.46 3.14
N VAL A 412 -0.26 -34.94 4.29
CA VAL A 412 -0.80 -36.14 4.97
C VAL A 412 -2.01 -35.79 5.84
N SER A 413 -2.11 -34.55 6.35
CA SER A 413 -3.31 -34.07 7.06
C SER A 413 -4.59 -34.12 6.20
N GLU A 414 -4.46 -34.25 4.88
CA GLU A 414 -5.56 -34.45 3.95
C GLU A 414 -6.07 -35.90 3.97
N LEU A 415 -5.16 -36.88 4.01
CA LEU A 415 -5.46 -38.32 4.03
C LEU A 415 -6.17 -38.76 5.32
N MET A 416 -5.82 -38.18 6.47
CA MET A 416 -6.46 -38.49 7.76
C MET A 416 -7.96 -38.15 7.79
N ARG A 417 -8.44 -37.30 6.87
CA ARG A 417 -9.86 -36.96 6.70
C ARG A 417 -10.63 -38.03 5.93
N GLY A 418 -9.99 -38.72 4.98
CA GLY A 418 -10.59 -39.83 4.23
C GLY A 418 -10.83 -41.08 5.09
N SER A 419 -9.98 -41.28 6.10
CA SER A 419 -10.06 -42.46 6.99
C SER A 419 -11.15 -42.36 8.06
N GLN A 420 -11.57 -41.15 8.46
CA GLN A 420 -12.60 -40.96 9.51
C GLN A 420 -14.05 -40.93 8.97
N MET A 421 -14.26 -40.82 7.66
CA MET A 421 -15.60 -40.98 7.05
C MET A 421 -15.86 -42.40 6.52
N GLY A 422 -14.89 -43.31 6.61
CA GLY A 422 -14.95 -44.63 5.97
C GLY A 422 -15.49 -45.79 6.83
N ASP A 423 -15.71 -45.59 8.13
CA ASP A 423 -15.95 -46.73 9.07
C ASP A 423 -17.39 -46.83 9.61
N GLY A 424 -18.35 -46.22 8.89
CA GLY A 424 -19.75 -46.09 9.35
C GLY A 424 -20.78 -46.97 8.66
N THR A 425 -20.40 -47.89 7.77
CA THR A 425 -21.38 -48.78 7.10
C THR A 425 -20.79 -50.16 6.82
N GLN A 426 -20.78 -51.02 7.83
CA GLN A 426 -20.99 -52.47 7.69
C GLN A 426 -21.11 -53.09 9.08
N GLN A 427 -22.34 -53.44 9.49
CA GLN A 427 -22.68 -54.75 10.09
C GLN A 427 -24.15 -54.76 10.58
N ASN A 428 -24.91 -55.65 9.96
CA ASN A 428 -26.22 -56.23 10.30
C ASN A 428 -27.46 -55.34 10.44
#